data_AF-B4MKJ6-F1
#
_entry.id   AF-B4MKJ6-F1
#
_cell.length_a   1.000
_cell.length_b   1.000
_cell.length_c   1.000
_cell.angle_alpha   90.00
_cell.angle_beta   90.00
_cell.angle_gamma   90.00
#
_symmetry.space_group_name_H-M   'P 1'
#
loop_
_entity.id
_entity.type
_entity.pdbx_description
1 polymer ?
#
loop_
_entity_poly.entity_id
_entity_poly.type
_entity_poly.pdbx_seq_one_letter_code
_entity_poly.pdbx_strand_id
1 'polypeptide(L)'
;MTCHATNQYQLRMQQLLLFVVISCLLACSQSGWNVRPRWWATPTQANGSNIDVVTMEWQMRQRFLLDLLLQVHKPLLQGQLFELGSQLKEEPSDYQEGTWPLLSDFIAMVHQQEMPRPFSIFSQLDAKVPKQLSGVYRFLVFARDWTIFKHNACYARIYFHPVLFVNALQMAIKEREDCKMMRLPAPYEILPQLYFERDIILAAQLTSWQQLAPVKISTKRTWKEILASFMGYTQSTLKDSESELLPAEPIVIEAKKEMAHLGLDVDLNAHWNLIINQLLMDQQDETNEDNTIIDGDRMMAFRGPSDEQLYKDKIRRRMGNEAKSSQNFIYNLQQIVRLLEWKDLVTNQRSMDIIQPRLITTGGKPYRATNISLEQIRSLMHLELDNLNKLIENELNVSSDTPSLIAHRIIAENYRQLCENMSRALNDNRLDQPNMFSMGTSNLRDPIYRSLLYRLDQLINVYTKPLTRVFNMDIKINQLSVSRLETFEEVFNTDLINLMDQQLLQTQRNNLQMLQRRLIASQRRLNHRSFNISYE
;
A
#
# COMPACT_ATOMS: atom_id res chain seq x y z
N MET A 1 61.89 18.08 -55.40
CA MET A 1 60.72 18.94 -55.09
C MET A 1 59.57 18.04 -54.65
N THR A 2 59.60 17.60 -53.39
CA THR A 2 58.65 16.63 -52.84
C THR A 2 58.38 16.99 -51.39
N CYS A 3 57.57 18.03 -51.15
CA CYS A 3 57.20 18.44 -49.80
C CYS A 3 55.86 19.21 -49.70
N HIS A 4 54.92 19.01 -50.63
CA HIS A 4 53.62 19.70 -50.58
C HIS A 4 52.37 18.82 -50.63
N ALA A 5 52.48 17.49 -50.73
CA ALA A 5 51.32 16.61 -50.80
C ALA A 5 50.85 16.03 -49.44
N THR A 6 51.67 16.08 -48.39
CA THR A 6 51.38 15.45 -47.09
C THR A 6 50.59 16.35 -46.12
N ASN A 7 50.66 17.67 -46.26
CA ASN A 7 49.96 18.60 -45.37
C ASN A 7 48.44 18.72 -45.64
N GLN A 8 47.98 18.48 -46.86
CA GLN A 8 46.55 18.60 -47.19
C GLN A 8 45.70 17.43 -46.67
N TYR A 9 46.28 16.24 -46.53
CA TYR A 9 45.61 15.08 -45.96
C TYR A 9 45.54 15.12 -44.42
N GLN A 10 46.57 15.65 -43.76
CA GLN A 10 46.55 15.83 -42.30
C GLN A 10 45.56 16.91 -41.86
N LEU A 11 45.42 18.01 -42.61
CA LEU A 11 44.45 19.05 -42.28
C LEU A 11 42.99 18.57 -42.45
N ARG A 12 42.70 17.75 -43.49
CA ARG A 12 41.37 17.16 -43.69
C ARG A 12 41.04 16.09 -42.64
N MET A 13 42.02 15.30 -42.19
CA MET A 13 41.84 14.35 -41.08
C MET A 13 41.60 15.07 -39.75
N GLN A 14 42.32 16.16 -39.45
CA GLN A 14 42.11 16.94 -38.23
C GLN A 14 40.76 17.68 -38.23
N GLN A 15 40.31 18.17 -39.38
CA GLN A 15 38.98 18.80 -39.50
C GLN A 15 37.83 17.79 -39.38
N LEU A 16 38.00 16.56 -39.90
CA LEU A 16 37.02 15.47 -39.69
C LEU A 16 37.00 14.97 -38.23
N LEU A 17 38.15 14.87 -37.57
CA LEU A 17 38.24 14.51 -36.15
C LEU A 17 37.61 15.59 -35.26
N LEU A 18 37.81 16.87 -35.57
CA LEU A 18 37.19 17.98 -34.82
C LEU A 18 35.66 18.00 -35.00
N PHE A 19 35.15 17.69 -36.20
CA PHE A 19 33.70 17.62 -36.46
C PHE A 19 33.03 16.41 -35.77
N VAL A 20 33.72 15.26 -35.70
CA VAL A 20 33.24 14.08 -34.98
C VAL A 20 33.27 14.30 -33.46
N VAL A 21 34.29 15.00 -32.93
CA VAL A 21 34.36 15.33 -31.50
C VAL A 21 33.31 16.37 -31.08
N ILE A 22 33.03 17.37 -31.92
CA ILE A 22 31.99 18.38 -31.62
C ILE A 22 30.57 17.79 -31.75
N SER A 23 30.34 16.85 -32.67
CA SER A 23 29.04 16.15 -32.77
C SER A 23 28.82 15.13 -31.65
N CYS A 24 29.87 14.49 -31.12
CA CYS A 24 29.76 13.67 -29.89
C CYS A 24 29.53 14.50 -28.62
N LEU A 25 30.06 15.74 -28.55
CA LEU A 25 29.84 16.63 -27.40
C LEU A 25 28.45 17.29 -27.41
N LEU A 26 27.86 17.53 -28.58
CA LEU A 26 26.47 18.02 -28.70
C LEU A 26 25.41 16.91 -28.55
N ALA A 27 25.78 15.64 -28.68
CA ALA A 27 24.91 14.50 -28.38
C ALA A 27 24.96 14.07 -26.90
N CYS A 28 25.85 14.64 -26.08
CA CYS A 28 26.03 14.27 -24.66
C CYS A 28 25.52 15.31 -23.65
N SER A 29 24.82 16.36 -24.07
CA SER A 29 24.33 17.41 -23.16
C SER A 29 22.83 17.32 -22.81
N GLN A 30 22.31 16.12 -22.51
CA GLN A 30 21.05 15.96 -21.76
C GLN A 30 20.99 14.76 -20.80
N SER A 31 22.12 14.13 -20.46
CA SER A 31 22.14 13.14 -19.37
C SER A 31 22.52 13.82 -18.07
N GLY A 32 21.50 14.27 -17.33
CA GLY A 32 21.64 14.58 -15.91
C GLY A 32 22.31 13.41 -15.20
N TRP A 33 23.30 13.75 -14.39
CA TRP A 33 24.16 12.81 -13.68
C TRP A 33 23.32 11.89 -12.80
N ASN A 34 23.17 10.64 -13.23
CA ASN A 34 22.44 9.61 -12.52
C ASN A 34 23.34 8.94 -11.47
N VAL A 35 23.40 9.50 -10.27
CA VAL A 35 23.90 8.76 -9.10
C VAL A 35 22.71 8.02 -8.48
N ARG A 36 22.48 6.79 -8.96
CA ARG A 36 21.57 5.83 -8.32
C ARG A 36 22.30 5.13 -7.18
N PRO A 37 21.69 4.98 -6.00
CA PRO A 37 22.19 4.02 -5.05
C PRO A 37 21.54 2.65 -5.35
N ARG A 38 22.40 1.65 -5.56
CA ARG A 38 22.16 0.36 -6.24
C ARG A 38 21.48 -0.71 -5.35
N TRP A 39 20.88 -0.32 -4.23
CA TRP A 39 20.53 -1.24 -3.11
C TRP A 39 19.05 -1.67 -3.02
N TRP A 40 18.20 -1.25 -3.95
CA TRP A 40 16.82 -1.76 -4.11
C TRP A 40 16.70 -2.83 -5.21
N ALA A 41 17.81 -3.18 -5.86
CA ALA A 41 17.93 -4.41 -6.62
C ALA A 41 18.16 -5.55 -5.60
N THR A 42 17.12 -6.32 -5.30
CA THR A 42 17.26 -7.59 -4.58
C THR A 42 18.33 -8.46 -5.26
N PRO A 43 19.26 -9.10 -4.53
CA PRO A 43 20.14 -10.09 -5.11
C PRO A 43 19.30 -11.36 -5.35
N THR A 44 18.66 -11.47 -6.51
CA THR A 44 18.16 -12.76 -6.96
C THR A 44 19.37 -13.60 -7.38
N GLN A 45 19.84 -14.46 -6.48
CA GLN A 45 20.49 -15.71 -6.89
C GLN A 45 19.41 -16.56 -7.58
N ALA A 46 19.22 -16.33 -8.87
CA ALA A 46 18.47 -17.21 -9.73
C ALA A 46 19.47 -17.83 -10.70
N ASN A 47 19.66 -19.14 -10.57
CA ASN A 47 20.37 -19.96 -11.55
C ASN A 47 19.81 -19.67 -12.95
N GLY A 48 20.72 -19.51 -13.90
CA GLY A 48 20.44 -18.89 -15.19
C GLY A 48 19.33 -19.56 -16.00
N SER A 49 18.36 -18.75 -16.40
CA SER A 49 17.83 -18.63 -17.78
C SER A 49 16.56 -17.77 -17.79
N ASN A 50 16.72 -16.45 -17.65
CA ASN A 50 15.84 -15.37 -18.13
C ASN A 50 16.19 -14.11 -17.33
N ILE A 51 17.18 -13.36 -17.81
CA ILE A 51 17.36 -11.99 -17.36
C ILE A 51 16.25 -11.21 -18.06
N ASP A 52 15.13 -11.00 -17.35
CA ASP A 52 14.09 -10.07 -17.77
C ASP A 52 14.76 -8.75 -18.13
N VAL A 53 14.65 -8.37 -19.40
CA VAL A 53 15.12 -7.06 -19.87
C VAL A 53 14.26 -6.01 -19.16
N VAL A 54 14.78 -5.51 -18.05
CA VAL A 54 14.17 -4.40 -17.32
C VAL A 54 14.13 -3.20 -18.27
N THR A 55 12.96 -2.92 -18.84
CA THR A 55 12.79 -1.81 -19.78
C THR A 55 13.06 -0.48 -19.07
N MET A 56 13.67 0.48 -19.77
CA MET A 56 13.92 1.83 -19.23
C MET A 56 12.61 2.48 -18.75
N GLU A 57 11.51 2.22 -19.45
CA GLU A 57 10.16 2.64 -19.08
C GLU A 57 9.73 2.11 -17.71
N TRP A 58 9.89 0.81 -17.46
CA TRP A 58 9.58 0.22 -16.16
C TRP A 58 10.35 0.90 -15.03
N GLN A 59 11.66 1.14 -15.23
CA GLN A 59 12.50 1.77 -14.20
C GLN A 59 12.01 3.18 -13.87
N MET A 60 11.60 3.95 -14.90
CA MET A 60 11.05 5.28 -14.71
C MET A 60 9.70 5.25 -13.98
N ARG A 61 8.82 4.31 -14.31
CA ARG A 61 7.52 4.14 -13.62
C ARG A 61 7.70 3.72 -12.17
N GLN A 62 8.55 2.71 -11.92
CA GLN A 62 8.89 2.28 -10.58
C GLN A 62 9.49 3.42 -9.77
N ARG A 63 10.39 4.21 -10.37
CA ARG A 63 10.98 5.38 -9.70
C ARG A 63 9.93 6.43 -9.34
N PHE A 64 9.07 6.79 -10.28
CA PHE A 64 7.96 7.71 -10.05
C PHE A 64 7.09 7.25 -8.86
N LEU A 65 6.72 5.97 -8.83
CA LEU A 65 5.91 5.41 -7.75
C LEU A 65 6.61 5.54 -6.38
N LEU A 66 7.90 5.23 -6.32
CA LEU A 66 8.68 5.34 -5.08
C LEU A 66 8.83 6.80 -4.61
N ASP A 67 9.08 7.72 -5.53
CA ASP A 67 9.19 9.15 -5.20
C ASP A 67 7.83 9.72 -4.73
N LEU A 68 6.71 9.26 -5.31
CA LEU A 68 5.36 9.66 -4.93
C LEU A 68 4.97 9.21 -3.51
N LEU A 69 5.42 8.01 -3.12
CA LEU A 69 5.13 7.38 -1.82
C LEU A 69 6.09 7.81 -0.70
N LEU A 70 7.16 8.54 -1.04
CA LEU A 70 8.09 9.08 -0.06
C LEU A 70 7.40 10.16 0.79
N GLN A 71 7.49 9.98 2.10
CA GLN A 71 6.91 10.81 3.14
C GLN A 71 5.47 11.21 2.84
N VAL A 72 4.61 10.24 2.53
CA VAL A 72 3.24 10.45 2.02
C VAL A 72 2.38 11.39 2.87
N HIS A 73 2.67 11.50 4.17
CA HIS A 73 1.97 12.34 5.13
C HIS A 73 2.52 13.78 5.22
N LYS A 74 3.54 14.12 4.43
CA LYS A 74 4.16 15.46 4.34
C LYS A 74 4.01 16.00 2.91
N PRO A 75 4.25 17.30 2.67
CA PRO A 75 4.28 17.84 1.31
C PRO A 75 5.28 17.10 0.40
N LEU A 76 5.03 17.07 -0.91
CA LEU A 76 5.96 16.47 -1.86
C LEU A 76 7.33 17.17 -1.82
N LEU A 77 8.41 16.38 -1.89
CA LEU A 77 9.78 16.89 -1.89
C LEU A 77 10.17 17.45 -3.27
N GLN A 78 9.72 16.79 -4.34
CA GLN A 78 10.09 17.10 -5.71
C GLN A 78 9.11 18.13 -6.30
N GLY A 79 9.63 19.30 -6.67
CA GLY A 79 8.83 20.36 -7.30
C GLY A 79 8.12 19.91 -8.58
N GLN A 80 8.74 19.04 -9.39
CA GLN A 80 8.14 18.50 -10.61
C GLN A 80 6.86 17.69 -10.33
N LEU A 81 6.83 16.89 -9.25
CA LEU A 81 5.63 16.13 -8.88
C LEU A 81 4.53 17.06 -8.36
N PHE A 82 4.93 18.13 -7.65
CA PHE A 82 4.00 19.15 -7.20
C PHE A 82 3.35 19.89 -8.38
N GLU A 83 4.14 20.30 -9.37
CA GLU A 83 3.64 20.95 -10.59
C GLU A 83 2.67 20.05 -11.37
N LEU A 84 3.01 18.77 -11.55
CA LEU A 84 2.15 17.77 -12.20
C LEU A 84 0.80 17.60 -11.49
N GLY A 85 0.79 17.66 -10.17
CA GLY A 85 -0.42 17.50 -9.36
C GLY A 85 -1.12 18.81 -9.01
N SER A 86 -0.69 19.96 -9.55
CA SER A 86 -1.18 21.27 -9.12
C SER A 86 -2.64 21.53 -9.50
N GLN A 87 -3.10 20.97 -10.63
CA GLN A 87 -4.43 21.17 -11.19
C GLN A 87 -5.18 19.84 -11.33
N LEU A 88 -6.49 19.88 -11.06
CA LEU A 88 -7.38 18.74 -11.24
C LEU A 88 -7.56 18.46 -12.74
N LYS A 89 -7.52 17.20 -13.14
CA LYS A 89 -7.89 16.78 -14.51
C LYS A 89 -9.38 16.48 -14.55
N GLU A 90 -10.12 17.29 -15.28
CA GLU A 90 -11.58 17.26 -15.33
C GLU A 90 -12.14 17.24 -16.76
N GLU A 91 -11.30 17.00 -17.76
CA GLU A 91 -11.76 16.84 -19.14
C GLU A 91 -12.17 15.39 -19.39
N PRO A 92 -13.38 15.12 -19.93
CA PRO A 92 -13.81 13.75 -20.25
C PRO A 92 -12.82 12.99 -21.15
N SER A 93 -12.13 13.73 -22.03
CA SER A 93 -11.14 13.18 -22.96
C SER A 93 -9.86 12.65 -22.29
N ASP A 94 -9.59 13.03 -21.03
CA ASP A 94 -8.46 12.52 -20.24
C ASP A 94 -8.72 11.11 -19.70
N TYR A 95 -9.96 10.62 -19.80
CA TYR A 95 -10.41 9.34 -19.25
C TYR A 95 -10.79 8.36 -20.36
N GLN A 96 -10.87 7.09 -19.98
CA GLN A 96 -11.33 6.02 -20.88
C GLN A 96 -12.76 6.28 -21.34
N GLU A 97 -13.03 5.98 -22.61
CA GLU A 97 -14.34 6.20 -23.22
C GLU A 97 -15.48 5.55 -22.41
N GLY A 98 -16.53 6.32 -22.14
CA GLY A 98 -17.71 5.88 -21.39
C GLY A 98 -17.54 5.82 -19.86
N THR A 99 -16.39 6.19 -19.30
CA THR A 99 -16.16 6.16 -17.84
C THR A 99 -16.45 7.49 -17.14
N TRP A 100 -16.58 8.59 -17.87
CA TRP A 100 -16.80 9.93 -17.31
C TRP A 100 -18.04 10.04 -16.38
N PRO A 101 -19.22 9.46 -16.71
CA PRO A 101 -20.37 9.49 -15.80
C PRO A 101 -20.14 8.79 -14.45
N LEU A 102 -19.15 7.88 -14.38
CA LEU A 102 -18.77 7.20 -13.13
C LEU A 102 -17.79 8.03 -12.29
N LEU A 103 -17.28 9.15 -12.84
CA LEU A 103 -16.35 10.08 -12.21
C LEU A 103 -16.98 11.45 -11.91
N SER A 104 -18.01 11.87 -12.65
CA SER A 104 -18.61 13.20 -12.52
C SER A 104 -19.00 13.53 -11.08
N ASP A 105 -19.60 12.57 -10.36
CA ASP A 105 -20.00 12.75 -8.96
C ASP A 105 -18.81 12.89 -8.03
N PHE A 106 -17.71 12.18 -8.33
CA PHE A 106 -16.46 12.34 -7.60
C PHE A 106 -15.81 13.70 -7.88
N ILE A 107 -15.79 14.17 -9.13
CA ILE A 107 -15.27 15.50 -9.48
C ILE A 107 -16.09 16.58 -8.77
N ALA A 108 -17.42 16.45 -8.74
CA ALA A 108 -18.29 17.34 -7.98
C ALA A 108 -17.96 17.33 -6.47
N MET A 109 -17.71 16.14 -5.90
CA MET A 109 -17.29 15.98 -4.50
C MET A 109 -15.96 16.70 -4.20
N VAL A 110 -15.00 16.64 -5.13
CA VAL A 110 -13.72 17.36 -5.03
C VAL A 110 -13.95 18.88 -5.02
N HIS A 111 -14.77 19.40 -5.93
CA HIS A 111 -15.12 20.82 -6.02
C HIS A 111 -15.86 21.33 -4.77
N GLN A 112 -16.75 20.50 -4.21
CA GLN A 112 -17.49 20.80 -2.97
C GLN A 112 -16.63 20.66 -1.71
N GLN A 113 -15.34 20.33 -1.83
CA GLN A 113 -14.40 20.14 -0.72
C GLN A 113 -14.84 19.05 0.27
N GLU A 114 -15.56 18.03 -0.22
CA GLU A 114 -16.01 16.92 0.60
C GLU A 114 -14.94 15.83 0.77
N MET A 115 -13.79 15.97 0.12
CA MET A 115 -12.65 15.06 0.28
C MET A 115 -11.92 15.33 1.60
N PRO A 116 -11.52 14.29 2.36
CA PRO A 116 -10.78 14.47 3.59
C PRO A 116 -9.43 15.08 3.27
N ARG A 117 -9.11 16.20 3.92
CA ARG A 117 -7.89 16.98 3.69
C ARG A 117 -6.67 16.26 4.27
N PRO A 118 -5.46 16.58 3.79
CA PRO A 118 -4.24 16.22 4.51
C PRO A 118 -4.34 16.72 5.96
N PHE A 119 -3.86 15.92 6.92
CA PHE A 119 -3.85 16.22 8.37
C PHE A 119 -5.20 16.19 9.11
N SER A 120 -6.32 15.95 8.43
CA SER A 120 -7.58 15.68 9.14
C SER A 120 -7.53 14.34 9.86
N ILE A 121 -8.39 14.15 10.86
CA ILE A 121 -8.63 12.80 11.41
C ILE A 121 -9.33 11.99 10.32
N PHE A 122 -8.92 10.74 10.16
CA PHE A 122 -9.47 9.83 9.16
C PHE A 122 -9.95 8.55 9.83
N SER A 123 -11.14 8.11 9.43
CA SER A 123 -11.80 6.89 9.89
C SER A 123 -12.36 6.18 8.67
N GLN A 124 -12.04 4.90 8.48
CA GLN A 124 -12.64 4.11 7.40
C GLN A 124 -14.13 3.83 7.63
N LEU A 125 -14.63 4.11 8.83
CA LEU A 125 -16.03 3.91 9.20
C LEU A 125 -16.91 5.12 8.86
N ASP A 126 -16.33 6.26 8.48
CA ASP A 126 -17.10 7.44 8.05
C ASP A 126 -17.97 7.07 6.84
N ALA A 127 -19.25 7.45 6.88
CA ALA A 127 -20.23 7.16 5.85
C ALA A 127 -19.84 7.70 4.46
N LYS A 128 -19.02 8.76 4.39
CA LYS A 128 -18.53 9.30 3.11
C LYS A 128 -17.37 8.50 2.51
N VAL A 129 -16.63 7.72 3.31
CA VAL A 129 -15.39 7.06 2.86
C VAL A 129 -15.60 6.03 1.75
N PRO A 130 -16.63 5.17 1.74
CA PRO A 130 -16.90 4.29 0.59
C PRO A 130 -16.93 5.04 -0.74
N LYS A 131 -17.70 6.15 -0.81
CA LYS A 131 -17.81 6.98 -2.01
C LYS A 131 -16.51 7.71 -2.34
N GLN A 132 -15.83 8.27 -1.34
CA GLN A 132 -14.53 8.94 -1.53
C GLN A 132 -13.45 7.96 -2.02
N LEU A 133 -13.39 6.75 -1.45
CA LEU A 133 -12.40 5.72 -1.79
C LEU A 133 -12.63 5.21 -3.21
N SER A 134 -13.87 4.85 -3.54
CA SER A 134 -14.27 4.44 -4.90
C SER A 134 -14.00 5.54 -5.92
N GLY A 135 -14.31 6.81 -5.57
CA GLY A 135 -14.02 7.97 -6.41
C GLY A 135 -12.53 8.15 -6.71
N VAL A 136 -11.66 8.13 -5.70
CA VAL A 136 -10.20 8.23 -5.91
C VAL A 136 -9.67 7.02 -6.67
N TYR A 137 -10.16 5.81 -6.39
CA TYR A 137 -9.79 4.60 -7.11
C TYR A 137 -10.12 4.71 -8.61
N ARG A 138 -11.37 5.07 -8.94
CA ARG A 138 -11.83 5.25 -10.32
C ARG A 138 -11.07 6.38 -11.02
N PHE A 139 -10.82 7.49 -10.34
CA PHE A 139 -10.04 8.62 -10.86
C PHE A 139 -8.63 8.22 -11.30
N LEU A 140 -8.03 7.24 -10.63
CA LEU A 140 -6.73 6.67 -11.00
C LEU A 140 -6.86 5.59 -12.08
N VAL A 141 -7.80 4.65 -11.94
CA VAL A 141 -7.95 3.52 -12.86
C VAL A 141 -8.41 3.97 -14.25
N PHE A 142 -9.39 4.87 -14.32
CA PHE A 142 -9.99 5.31 -15.59
C PHE A 142 -9.16 6.33 -16.35
N ALA A 143 -8.02 6.79 -15.81
CA ALA A 143 -7.08 7.63 -16.54
C ALA A 143 -6.69 6.93 -17.86
N ARG A 144 -6.84 7.64 -18.98
CA ARG A 144 -6.70 7.09 -20.33
C ARG A 144 -5.32 6.49 -20.59
N ASP A 145 -4.28 7.12 -20.05
CA ASP A 145 -2.89 6.74 -20.25
C ASP A 145 -2.03 7.02 -19.00
N TRP A 146 -0.76 6.60 -19.07
CA TRP A 146 0.21 6.80 -17.98
C TRP A 146 0.42 8.28 -17.63
N THR A 147 0.28 9.19 -18.58
CA THR A 147 0.48 10.63 -18.34
C THR A 147 -0.65 11.17 -17.48
N ILE A 148 -1.90 10.87 -17.80
CA ILE A 148 -3.04 11.29 -16.97
C ILE A 148 -2.97 10.62 -15.60
N PHE A 149 -2.63 9.33 -15.54
CA PHE A 149 -2.45 8.63 -14.26
C PHE A 149 -1.44 9.33 -13.34
N LYS A 150 -0.28 9.76 -13.88
CA LYS A 150 0.70 10.52 -13.10
C LYS A 150 0.15 11.82 -12.53
N HIS A 151 -0.57 12.60 -13.34
CA HIS A 151 -1.17 13.87 -12.88
C HIS A 151 -2.19 13.61 -11.77
N ASN A 152 -3.09 12.65 -11.98
CA ASN A 152 -4.13 12.27 -11.03
C ASN A 152 -3.54 11.74 -9.72
N ALA A 153 -2.50 10.91 -9.80
CA ALA A 153 -1.81 10.39 -8.63
C ALA A 153 -1.08 11.50 -7.84
N CYS A 154 -0.44 12.45 -8.53
CA CYS A 154 0.18 13.61 -7.87
C CYS A 154 -0.87 14.52 -7.23
N TYR A 155 -1.99 14.80 -7.93
CA TYR A 155 -3.08 15.60 -7.40
C TYR A 155 -3.67 14.97 -6.12
N ALA A 156 -4.02 13.68 -6.18
CA ALA A 156 -4.56 12.96 -5.05
C ALA A 156 -3.59 12.94 -3.85
N ARG A 157 -2.29 12.78 -4.12
CA ARG A 157 -1.22 12.82 -3.12
C ARG A 157 -1.07 14.19 -2.43
N ILE A 158 -1.37 15.29 -3.12
CA ILE A 158 -1.27 16.65 -2.60
C ILE A 158 -2.51 17.03 -1.80
N TYR A 159 -3.70 16.72 -2.32
CA TYR A 159 -4.95 17.32 -1.84
C TYR A 159 -5.84 16.37 -1.02
N PHE A 160 -5.63 15.06 -1.04
CA PHE A 160 -6.43 14.10 -0.29
C PHE A 160 -5.68 13.53 0.90
N HIS A 161 -6.43 13.00 1.86
CA HIS A 161 -5.86 12.38 3.04
C HIS A 161 -4.93 11.20 2.64
N PRO A 162 -3.69 11.14 3.16
CA PRO A 162 -2.69 10.14 2.77
C PRO A 162 -3.16 8.69 2.83
N VAL A 163 -3.97 8.34 3.83
CA VAL A 163 -4.50 6.97 3.98
C VAL A 163 -5.49 6.63 2.88
N LEU A 164 -6.40 7.56 2.56
CA LEU A 164 -7.37 7.38 1.49
C LEU A 164 -6.65 7.22 0.14
N PHE A 165 -5.67 8.09 -0.11
CA PHE A 165 -4.85 8.05 -1.31
C PHE A 165 -4.08 6.72 -1.44
N VAL A 166 -3.36 6.29 -0.40
CA VAL A 166 -2.56 5.05 -0.45
C VAL A 166 -3.44 3.83 -0.64
N ASN A 167 -4.58 3.76 0.04
CA ASN A 167 -5.53 2.66 -0.11
C ASN A 167 -6.05 2.58 -1.55
N ALA A 168 -6.50 3.71 -2.13
CA ALA A 168 -6.97 3.77 -3.52
C ALA A 168 -5.85 3.43 -4.52
N LEU A 169 -4.66 3.98 -4.33
CA LEU A 169 -3.50 3.74 -5.20
C LEU A 169 -3.07 2.27 -5.20
N GLN A 170 -3.08 1.61 -4.03
CA GLN A 170 -2.73 0.20 -3.91
C GLN A 170 -3.63 -0.70 -4.76
N MET A 171 -4.92 -0.37 -4.84
CA MET A 171 -5.89 -1.10 -5.66
C MET A 171 -5.74 -0.71 -7.14
N ALA A 172 -5.60 0.59 -7.44
CA ALA A 172 -5.47 1.07 -8.81
C ALA A 172 -4.24 0.52 -9.55
N ILE A 173 -3.10 0.38 -8.87
CA ILE A 173 -1.87 -0.18 -9.45
C ILE A 173 -2.02 -1.67 -9.82
N LYS A 174 -2.80 -2.42 -9.04
CA LYS A 174 -3.07 -3.84 -9.33
C LYS A 174 -3.98 -4.02 -10.53
N GLU A 175 -4.93 -3.10 -10.70
CA GLU A 175 -5.92 -3.15 -11.78
C GLU A 175 -5.35 -2.69 -13.13
N ARG A 176 -4.55 -1.62 -13.13
CA ARG A 176 -4.06 -1.01 -14.37
C ARG A 176 -3.03 -1.85 -15.09
N GLU A 177 -3.26 -2.07 -16.39
CA GLU A 177 -2.37 -2.81 -17.29
C GLU A 177 -0.94 -2.24 -17.36
N ASP A 178 -0.80 -0.91 -17.42
CA ASP A 178 0.48 -0.22 -17.49
C ASP A 178 1.27 -0.22 -16.17
N CYS A 179 0.65 -0.71 -15.10
CA CYS A 179 1.18 -0.81 -13.74
C CYS A 179 1.56 -2.24 -13.31
N LYS A 180 1.20 -3.29 -14.08
CA LYS A 180 1.34 -4.71 -13.68
C LYS A 180 2.73 -5.14 -13.22
N MET A 181 3.78 -4.55 -13.78
CA MET A 181 5.16 -4.88 -13.41
C MET A 181 5.68 -4.07 -12.22
N MET A 182 4.97 -3.02 -11.79
CA MET A 182 5.40 -2.19 -10.66
C MET A 182 5.24 -2.95 -9.34
N ARG A 183 6.16 -2.68 -8.42
CA ARG A 183 6.10 -3.21 -7.05
C ARG A 183 5.84 -2.08 -6.08
N LEU A 184 4.77 -2.22 -5.31
CA LEU A 184 4.47 -1.32 -4.21
C LEU A 184 5.36 -1.63 -3.00
N PRO A 185 5.89 -0.61 -2.31
CA PRO A 185 6.42 -0.78 -0.96
C PRO A 185 5.33 -1.32 -0.03
N ALA A 186 5.74 -1.93 1.07
CA ALA A 186 4.79 -2.46 2.02
C ALA A 186 4.00 -1.31 2.70
N PRO A 187 2.70 -1.48 3.03
CA PRO A 187 1.91 -0.41 3.65
C PRO A 187 2.50 0.16 4.95
N TYR A 188 3.19 -0.66 5.74
CA TYR A 188 3.89 -0.24 6.97
C TYR A 188 5.22 0.47 6.72
N GLU A 189 5.77 0.45 5.51
CA GLU A 189 6.86 1.34 5.10
C GLU A 189 6.32 2.67 4.58
N ILE A 190 5.15 2.67 3.93
CA ILE A 190 4.51 3.87 3.38
C ILE A 190 3.90 4.74 4.48
N LEU A 191 3.13 4.11 5.40
CA LEU A 191 2.42 4.76 6.50
C LEU A 191 2.81 4.14 7.86
N PRO A 192 4.11 4.13 8.23
CA PRO A 192 4.62 3.47 9.44
C PRO A 192 3.92 3.92 10.73
N GLN A 193 3.45 5.17 10.78
CA GLN A 193 2.70 5.72 11.91
C GLN A 193 1.40 4.97 12.26
N LEU A 194 0.85 4.19 11.32
CA LEU A 194 -0.34 3.37 11.55
C LEU A 194 -0.03 1.98 12.10
N TYR A 195 1.23 1.53 11.95
CA TYR A 195 1.64 0.15 12.24
C TYR A 195 2.59 0.05 13.45
N PHE A 196 3.32 1.11 13.79
CA PHE A 196 4.27 1.10 14.90
C PHE A 196 3.75 1.80 16.15
N GLU A 197 4.33 1.44 17.30
CA GLU A 197 4.03 2.09 18.59
C GLU A 197 4.61 3.51 18.63
N ARG A 198 4.00 4.36 19.46
CA ARG A 198 4.40 5.76 19.64
C ARG A 198 5.89 5.93 19.91
N ASP A 199 6.48 5.07 20.73
CA ASP A 199 7.89 5.17 21.12
C ASP A 199 8.83 4.98 19.92
N ILE A 200 8.50 4.04 19.01
CA ILE A 200 9.25 3.81 17.77
C ILE A 200 9.11 5.04 16.87
N ILE A 201 7.90 5.61 16.78
CA ILE A 201 7.64 6.80 15.98
C ILE A 201 8.47 7.99 16.47
N LEU A 202 8.46 8.24 17.78
CA LEU A 202 9.20 9.33 18.39
C LEU A 202 10.71 9.12 18.25
N ALA A 203 11.21 7.91 18.47
CA ALA A 203 12.62 7.59 18.29
C ALA A 203 13.08 7.83 16.84
N ALA A 204 12.24 7.46 15.86
CA ALA A 204 12.53 7.70 14.45
C ALA A 204 12.58 9.19 14.10
N GLN A 205 11.65 9.98 14.66
CA GLN A 205 11.60 11.43 14.46
C GLN A 205 12.76 12.18 15.12
N LEU A 206 13.26 11.70 16.26
CA LEU A 206 14.38 12.30 17.00
C LEU A 206 15.76 11.92 16.43
N THR A 207 15.82 11.04 15.42
CA THR A 207 17.09 10.61 14.81
C THR A 207 17.73 11.78 14.05
N SER A 208 18.99 12.10 14.39
CA SER A 208 19.68 13.26 13.83
C SER A 208 20.39 12.98 12.50
N TRP A 209 20.61 14.04 11.70
CA TRP A 209 21.35 13.96 10.43
C TRP A 209 22.72 13.30 10.56
N GLN A 210 23.45 13.65 11.62
CA GLN A 210 24.81 13.15 11.87
C GLN A 210 24.84 11.63 12.07
N GLN A 211 23.76 11.06 12.61
CA GLN A 211 23.65 9.62 12.79
C GLN A 211 23.39 8.90 11.46
N LEU A 212 22.67 9.55 10.53
CA LEU A 212 22.24 8.98 9.24
C LEU A 212 23.27 9.16 8.12
N ALA A 213 23.99 10.27 8.16
CA ALA A 213 25.07 10.63 7.25
C ALA A 213 26.31 10.99 8.08
N PRO A 214 26.98 10.00 8.71
CA PRO A 214 28.19 10.26 9.47
C PRO A 214 29.22 10.92 8.57
N VAL A 215 29.68 12.12 8.97
CA VAL A 215 30.75 12.82 8.26
C VAL A 215 32.01 11.97 8.39
N LYS A 216 32.54 11.48 7.27
CA LYS A 216 33.88 10.89 7.25
C LYS A 216 34.84 11.98 7.73
N ILE A 217 35.43 11.80 8.91
CA ILE A 217 36.54 12.63 9.37
C ILE A 217 37.69 12.31 8.40
N SER A 218 37.83 13.15 7.37
CA SER A 218 39.00 13.11 6.49
C SER A 218 40.22 13.27 7.40
N THR A 219 41.05 12.22 7.49
CA THR A 219 42.39 12.35 8.03
C THR A 219 43.04 13.50 7.27
N LYS A 220 43.41 14.58 7.95
CA LYS A 220 43.98 15.79 7.34
C LYS A 220 45.05 15.35 6.33
N ARG A 221 44.80 15.59 5.04
CA ARG A 221 45.77 15.30 3.98
C ARG A 221 47.09 15.94 4.37
N THR A 222 48.13 15.13 4.42
CA THR A 222 49.45 15.64 4.80
C THR A 222 49.92 16.57 3.68
N TRP A 223 50.60 17.69 3.97
CA TRP A 223 51.07 18.62 2.94
C TRP A 223 51.87 17.95 1.81
N LYS A 224 52.54 16.83 2.12
CA LYS A 224 53.24 15.97 1.15
C LYS A 224 52.32 15.33 0.10
N GLU A 225 51.11 14.91 0.49
CA GLU A 225 50.12 14.30 -0.42
C GLU A 225 49.52 15.34 -1.37
N ILE A 226 49.31 16.57 -0.88
CA ILE A 226 48.84 17.70 -1.70
C ILE A 226 49.91 18.06 -2.75
N LEU A 227 51.18 18.14 -2.34
CA LEU A 227 52.30 18.40 -3.25
C LEU A 227 52.51 17.28 -4.28
N ALA A 228 52.37 16.02 -3.87
CA ALA A 228 52.46 14.87 -4.79
C ALA A 228 51.36 14.90 -5.86
N SER A 229 50.15 15.33 -5.50
CA SER A 229 49.03 15.47 -6.44
C SER A 229 49.23 16.61 -7.46
N PHE A 230 49.87 17.71 -7.05
CA PHE A 230 50.21 18.83 -7.93
C PHE A 230 51.37 18.51 -8.88
N MET A 231 52.28 17.61 -8.48
CA MET A 231 53.45 17.24 -9.28
C MET A 231 53.21 16.05 -10.23
N GLY A 232 51.97 15.59 -10.39
CA GLY A 232 51.60 14.62 -11.42
C GLY A 232 52.13 13.18 -11.20
N TYR A 233 52.63 12.85 -10.01
CA TYR A 233 53.25 11.54 -9.75
C TYR A 233 52.27 10.39 -9.45
N THR A 234 50.97 10.62 -9.47
CA THR A 234 49.97 9.55 -9.25
C THR A 234 48.80 9.68 -10.21
N GLN A 235 49.04 9.37 -11.49
CA GLN A 235 47.98 9.17 -12.47
C GLN A 235 47.95 7.70 -12.91
N SER A 236 47.90 6.76 -11.96
CA SER A 236 47.68 5.33 -12.28
C SER A 236 47.19 4.41 -11.16
N THR A 237 47.10 4.82 -9.89
CA THR A 237 46.62 3.92 -8.80
C THR A 237 45.76 4.61 -7.74
N LEU A 238 45.13 5.73 -8.11
CA LEU A 238 43.94 6.19 -7.42
C LEU A 238 42.87 6.22 -8.51
N LYS A 239 42.26 5.05 -8.76
CA LYS A 239 40.80 5.06 -8.85
C LYS A 239 40.40 6.01 -7.72
N ASP A 240 39.77 7.14 -8.02
CA ASP A 240 38.77 7.63 -7.10
C ASP A 240 38.06 6.36 -6.72
N SER A 241 38.26 5.91 -5.48
CA SER A 241 37.37 4.90 -4.96
C SER A 241 36.03 5.60 -5.15
N GLU A 242 35.30 5.23 -6.23
CA GLU A 242 34.00 4.60 -6.10
C GLU A 242 34.08 3.97 -4.74
N SER A 243 33.75 4.79 -3.75
CA SER A 243 33.84 4.39 -2.38
C SER A 243 32.72 3.40 -2.43
N GLU A 244 33.07 2.12 -2.50
CA GLU A 244 32.16 1.06 -2.15
C GLU A 244 31.69 1.50 -0.78
N LEU A 245 30.55 2.19 -0.79
CA LEU A 245 29.77 2.56 0.36
C LEU A 245 29.37 1.19 0.87
N LEU A 246 30.25 0.52 1.61
CA LEU A 246 29.81 -0.54 2.50
C LEU A 246 28.68 0.11 3.27
N PRO A 247 27.43 -0.35 3.07
CA PRO A 247 26.27 0.33 3.63
C PRO A 247 26.51 0.39 5.13
N ALA A 248 26.64 1.60 5.68
CA ALA A 248 26.93 1.74 7.09
C ALA A 248 25.79 1.09 7.88
N GLU A 249 26.13 0.40 8.97
CA GLU A 249 25.16 -0.40 9.74
C GLU A 249 23.90 0.41 10.01
N PRO A 250 22.70 -0.14 9.78
CA PRO A 250 21.48 0.64 9.93
C PRO A 250 21.33 1.14 11.39
N ILE A 251 20.65 2.27 11.54
CA ILE A 251 20.16 2.70 12.85
C ILE A 251 18.95 1.84 13.16
N VAL A 252 19.10 0.98 14.17
CA VAL A 252 18.05 0.05 14.59
C VAL A 252 17.28 0.64 15.75
N ILE A 253 15.96 0.76 15.60
CA ILE A 253 15.04 1.03 16.70
C ILE A 253 14.33 -0.30 17.03
N GLU A 254 14.67 -0.88 18.17
CA GLU A 254 14.09 -2.15 18.60
C GLU A 254 12.66 -1.96 19.12
N ALA A 255 11.74 -2.77 18.60
CA ALA A 255 10.41 -2.92 19.18
C ALA A 255 10.52 -3.75 20.47
N LYS A 256 10.36 -3.08 21.63
CA LYS A 256 10.42 -3.71 22.95
C LYS A 256 9.25 -4.68 23.17
N LYS A 257 9.39 -5.95 22.76
CA LYS A 257 8.40 -7.03 22.97
C LYS A 257 9.06 -8.37 23.26
N GLU A 258 8.50 -9.10 24.22
CA GLU A 258 8.97 -10.42 24.63
C GLU A 258 8.51 -11.54 23.68
N MET A 259 7.38 -11.37 22.98
CA MET A 259 6.82 -12.37 22.05
C MET A 259 6.10 -11.72 20.86
N ALA A 260 6.17 -12.37 19.70
CA ALA A 260 5.40 -11.98 18.51
C ALA A 260 3.89 -12.26 18.70
N HIS A 261 3.08 -11.21 18.87
CA HIS A 261 1.62 -11.34 18.92
C HIS A 261 0.99 -11.17 17.54
N LEU A 262 0.24 -12.19 17.07
CA LEU A 262 -0.42 -12.19 15.75
C LEU A 262 -1.23 -10.91 15.45
N GLY A 263 -2.04 -10.41 16.39
CA GLY A 263 -2.81 -9.18 16.18
C GLY A 263 -1.97 -7.92 15.96
N LEU A 264 -0.69 -7.93 16.35
CA LEU A 264 0.26 -6.82 16.16
C LEU A 264 1.11 -6.99 14.90
N ASP A 265 0.98 -8.11 14.18
CA ASP A 265 1.77 -8.37 12.97
C ASP A 265 1.44 -7.34 11.88
N VAL A 266 2.48 -6.69 11.35
CA VAL A 266 2.31 -5.57 10.43
C VAL A 266 1.81 -6.01 9.05
N ASP A 267 2.18 -7.20 8.56
CA ASP A 267 1.68 -7.73 7.29
C ASP A 267 0.21 -8.14 7.44
N LEU A 268 -0.13 -8.80 8.55
CA LEU A 268 -1.52 -9.22 8.80
C LEU A 268 -2.47 -8.02 8.84
N ASN A 269 -2.10 -6.95 9.55
CA ASN A 269 -2.88 -5.71 9.59
C ASN A 269 -2.93 -5.02 8.21
N ALA A 270 -1.84 -5.06 7.43
CA ALA A 270 -1.80 -4.49 6.08
C ALA A 270 -2.71 -5.25 5.10
N HIS A 271 -2.69 -6.58 5.17
CA HIS A 271 -3.58 -7.47 4.42
C HIS A 271 -5.05 -7.23 4.80
N TRP A 272 -5.35 -7.20 6.10
CA TRP A 272 -6.71 -6.96 6.58
C TRP A 272 -7.25 -5.59 6.17
N ASN A 273 -6.43 -4.54 6.23
CA ASN A 273 -6.79 -3.23 5.71
C ASN A 273 -7.15 -3.28 4.21
N LEU A 274 -6.39 -4.01 3.39
CA LEU A 274 -6.71 -4.17 1.96
C LEU A 274 -8.08 -4.84 1.77
N ILE A 275 -8.35 -5.92 2.49
CA ILE A 275 -9.64 -6.65 2.40
C ILE A 275 -10.81 -5.74 2.80
N ILE A 276 -10.66 -4.96 3.88
CA ILE A 276 -11.70 -3.99 4.30
C ILE A 276 -11.92 -2.93 3.21
N ASN A 277 -10.86 -2.37 2.62
CA ASN A 277 -11.02 -1.37 1.56
C ASN A 277 -11.72 -1.94 0.32
N GLN A 278 -11.44 -3.19 -0.05
CA GLN A 278 -12.14 -3.87 -1.14
C GLN A 278 -13.62 -4.03 -0.83
N LEU A 279 -13.97 -4.43 0.39
CA LEU A 279 -15.35 -4.52 0.85
C LEU A 279 -16.06 -3.15 0.81
N LEU A 280 -15.41 -2.09 1.31
CA LEU A 280 -16.01 -0.75 1.37
C LEU A 280 -16.28 -0.15 -0.01
N MET A 281 -15.46 -0.45 -1.03
CA MET A 281 -15.73 0.04 -2.39
C MET A 281 -16.95 -0.63 -3.02
N ASP A 282 -17.15 -1.91 -2.72
CA ASP A 282 -18.24 -2.73 -3.24
C ASP A 282 -19.62 -2.16 -2.85
N GLN A 283 -19.75 -1.71 -1.60
CA GLN A 283 -20.98 -1.13 -1.04
C GLN A 283 -21.48 0.14 -1.77
N GLN A 284 -20.64 0.79 -2.59
CA GLN A 284 -21.02 2.02 -3.29
C GLN A 284 -21.63 1.75 -4.68
N ASP A 285 -21.28 0.63 -5.32
CA ASP A 285 -21.68 0.37 -6.70
C ASP A 285 -23.19 0.12 -6.83
N GLU A 286 -23.84 -0.34 -5.76
CA GLU A 286 -25.30 -0.54 -5.66
C GLU A 286 -26.10 0.77 -5.66
N THR A 287 -25.55 1.85 -5.06
CA THR A 287 -26.27 3.14 -4.95
C THR A 287 -26.27 3.98 -6.23
N ASN A 288 -25.41 3.64 -7.21
CA ASN A 288 -25.28 4.37 -8.47
C ASN A 288 -26.12 3.78 -9.62
N GLU A 289 -26.98 2.78 -9.36
CA GLU A 289 -27.92 2.25 -10.37
C GLU A 289 -28.88 3.32 -10.92
N ASP A 290 -29.12 4.39 -10.15
CA ASP A 290 -30.01 5.51 -10.49
C ASP A 290 -29.38 6.60 -11.37
N ASN A 291 -28.08 6.52 -11.70
CA ASN A 291 -27.51 7.38 -12.74
C ASN A 291 -27.96 6.89 -14.12
N THR A 292 -29.25 7.08 -14.39
CA THR A 292 -29.85 7.01 -15.73
C THR A 292 -28.98 7.85 -16.65
N ILE A 293 -28.43 7.19 -17.65
CA ILE A 293 -27.62 7.78 -18.71
C ILE A 293 -28.39 8.99 -19.28
N ILE A 294 -27.86 10.19 -19.06
CA ILE A 294 -28.34 11.39 -19.72
C ILE A 294 -27.74 11.38 -21.13
N ASP A 295 -28.62 11.35 -22.13
CA ASP A 295 -28.27 11.35 -23.54
C ASP A 295 -27.48 12.64 -23.86
N GLY A 296 -26.23 12.49 -24.30
CA GLY A 296 -25.29 13.60 -24.53
C GLY A 296 -23.86 13.15 -24.84
N ASP A 297 -23.38 12.09 -24.17
CA ASP A 297 -22.04 11.52 -24.39
C ASP A 297 -22.03 10.34 -25.38
N ARG A 298 -23.11 10.15 -26.15
CA ARG A 298 -23.26 9.02 -27.08
C ARG A 298 -23.60 9.49 -28.48
N MET A 299 -22.85 9.01 -29.46
CA MET A 299 -23.22 9.14 -30.88
C MET A 299 -24.36 8.16 -31.29
N MET A 300 -24.80 7.24 -30.42
CA MET A 300 -25.98 6.38 -30.62
C MET A 300 -26.65 5.94 -29.29
N ALA A 301 -27.98 5.97 -29.25
CA ALA A 301 -28.79 5.40 -28.17
C ALA A 301 -28.69 3.85 -28.13
N PHE A 302 -28.93 3.24 -26.96
CA PHE A 302 -29.06 1.78 -26.88
C PHE A 302 -30.23 1.31 -27.75
N ARG A 303 -30.07 0.19 -28.46
CA ARG A 303 -31.12 -0.33 -29.36
C ARG A 303 -32.34 -0.88 -28.61
N GLY A 304 -32.27 -0.96 -27.28
CA GLY A 304 -33.37 -1.34 -26.40
C GLY A 304 -32.88 -1.66 -24.97
N PRO A 305 -33.81 -2.01 -24.06
CA PRO A 305 -33.51 -2.29 -22.65
C PRO A 305 -32.48 -3.43 -22.46
N SER A 306 -32.49 -4.42 -23.37
CA SER A 306 -31.57 -5.55 -23.31
C SER A 306 -30.11 -5.17 -23.63
N ASP A 307 -29.89 -4.23 -24.55
CA ASP A 307 -28.54 -3.74 -24.88
C ASP A 307 -27.97 -2.87 -23.74
N GLU A 308 -28.84 -2.09 -23.10
CA GLU A 308 -28.52 -1.36 -21.87
C GLU A 308 -28.10 -2.32 -20.76
N GLN A 309 -28.89 -3.36 -20.54
CA GLN A 309 -28.59 -4.38 -19.53
C GLN A 309 -27.30 -5.13 -19.86
N LEU A 310 -27.05 -5.48 -21.12
CA LEU A 310 -25.83 -6.15 -21.55
C LEU A 310 -24.58 -5.26 -21.38
N TYR A 311 -24.73 -3.96 -21.56
CA TYR A 311 -23.68 -2.97 -21.30
C TYR A 311 -23.44 -2.79 -19.80
N LYS A 312 -24.49 -2.64 -18.99
CA LYS A 312 -24.41 -2.62 -17.52
C LYS A 312 -23.74 -3.91 -17.01
N ASP A 313 -24.13 -5.06 -17.54
CA ASP A 313 -23.51 -6.35 -17.25
C ASP A 313 -22.05 -6.41 -17.71
N LYS A 314 -21.67 -5.79 -18.83
CA LYS A 314 -20.27 -5.69 -19.27
C LYS A 314 -19.44 -4.80 -18.35
N ILE A 315 -20.00 -3.69 -17.88
CA ILE A 315 -19.39 -2.80 -16.88
C ILE A 315 -19.26 -3.57 -15.56
N ARG A 316 -20.33 -4.21 -15.07
CA ARG A 316 -20.33 -5.09 -13.89
C ARG A 316 -19.36 -6.26 -14.02
N ARG A 317 -19.16 -6.83 -15.21
CA ARG A 317 -18.18 -7.90 -15.46
C ARG A 317 -16.75 -7.38 -15.55
N ARG A 318 -16.53 -6.15 -16.04
CA ARG A 318 -15.24 -5.46 -15.94
C ARG A 318 -14.93 -5.06 -14.50
N MET A 319 -15.94 -4.67 -13.72
CA MET A 319 -15.81 -4.29 -12.30
C MET A 319 -15.89 -5.47 -11.33
N GLY A 320 -16.38 -6.63 -11.78
CA GLY A 320 -16.07 -7.99 -11.35
C GLY A 320 -16.28 -8.41 -9.89
N ASN A 321 -16.86 -7.59 -9.00
CA ASN A 321 -16.51 -7.65 -7.57
C ASN A 321 -17.62 -7.89 -6.54
N GLU A 322 -18.91 -7.67 -6.79
CA GLU A 322 -19.94 -7.73 -5.71
C GLU A 322 -19.98 -9.07 -4.95
N ALA A 323 -20.19 -10.17 -5.68
CA ALA A 323 -20.19 -11.49 -5.06
C ALA A 323 -18.78 -11.91 -4.57
N LYS A 324 -17.71 -11.37 -5.16
CA LYS A 324 -16.34 -11.79 -4.85
C LYS A 324 -15.76 -11.07 -3.64
N SER A 325 -16.01 -9.78 -3.46
CA SER A 325 -15.49 -8.99 -2.34
C SER A 325 -16.14 -9.42 -1.03
N SER A 326 -17.46 -9.61 -1.03
CA SER A 326 -18.20 -10.17 0.11
C SER A 326 -17.70 -11.58 0.48
N GLN A 327 -17.56 -12.48 -0.51
CA GLN A 327 -17.02 -13.81 -0.27
C GLN A 327 -15.56 -13.79 0.20
N ASN A 328 -14.73 -12.92 -0.38
CA ASN A 328 -13.32 -12.75 -0.02
C ASN A 328 -13.18 -12.21 1.41
N PHE A 329 -14.01 -11.23 1.79
CA PHE A 329 -14.06 -10.71 3.15
C PHE A 329 -14.43 -11.82 4.14
N ILE A 330 -15.52 -12.55 3.88
CA ILE A 330 -15.97 -13.64 4.75
C ILE A 330 -14.91 -14.72 4.87
N TYR A 331 -14.33 -15.17 3.75
CA TYR A 331 -13.25 -16.16 3.76
C TYR A 331 -12.07 -15.70 4.62
N ASN A 332 -11.59 -14.47 4.43
CA ASN A 332 -10.46 -13.95 5.22
C ASN A 332 -10.82 -13.76 6.70
N LEU A 333 -12.05 -13.34 7.01
CA LEU A 333 -12.55 -13.28 8.38
C LEU A 333 -12.44 -14.65 9.05
N GLN A 334 -12.96 -15.70 8.41
CA GLN A 334 -12.91 -17.06 8.94
C GLN A 334 -11.45 -17.54 9.11
N GLN A 335 -10.58 -17.30 8.11
CA GLN A 335 -9.16 -17.67 8.21
C GLN A 335 -8.46 -16.96 9.38
N ILE A 336 -8.70 -15.67 9.58
CA ILE A 336 -8.13 -14.91 10.70
C ILE A 336 -8.65 -15.45 12.04
N VAL A 337 -9.94 -15.76 12.15
CA VAL A 337 -10.52 -16.36 13.36
C VAL A 337 -9.85 -17.71 13.66
N ARG A 338 -9.70 -18.61 12.68
CA ARG A 338 -8.99 -19.88 12.87
C ARG A 338 -7.53 -19.71 13.30
N LEU A 339 -6.82 -18.75 12.71
CA LEU A 339 -5.44 -18.44 13.11
C LEU A 339 -5.36 -17.94 14.56
N LEU A 340 -6.30 -17.11 15.00
CA LEU A 340 -6.38 -16.64 16.38
C LEU A 340 -6.70 -17.78 17.35
N GLU A 341 -7.67 -18.65 17.01
CA GLU A 341 -8.01 -19.83 17.81
C GLU A 341 -6.82 -20.79 17.97
N TRP A 342 -6.10 -21.09 16.88
CA TRP A 342 -4.91 -21.94 16.94
C TRP A 342 -3.82 -21.34 17.81
N LYS A 343 -3.57 -20.05 17.69
CA LYS A 343 -2.61 -19.35 18.55
C LYS A 343 -3.03 -19.47 20.02
N ASP A 344 -4.31 -19.27 20.32
CA ASP A 344 -4.82 -19.33 21.68
C ASP A 344 -4.67 -20.73 22.29
N LEU A 345 -4.93 -21.77 21.50
CA LEU A 345 -4.73 -23.17 21.89
C LEU A 345 -3.27 -23.48 22.19
N VAL A 346 -2.34 -23.01 21.35
CA VAL A 346 -0.90 -23.28 21.50
C VAL A 346 -0.29 -22.50 22.67
N THR A 347 -0.70 -21.25 22.86
CA THR A 347 -0.12 -20.37 23.90
C THR A 347 -0.85 -20.47 25.23
N ASN A 348 -2.01 -21.13 25.28
CA ASN A 348 -2.95 -21.11 26.40
C ASN A 348 -3.33 -19.68 26.84
N GLN A 349 -3.16 -18.70 25.95
CA GLN A 349 -3.54 -17.31 26.13
C GLN A 349 -4.81 -17.06 25.33
N ARG A 350 -5.82 -16.44 25.95
CA ARG A 350 -7.01 -16.03 25.20
C ARG A 350 -6.77 -14.68 24.56
N SER A 351 -6.42 -14.65 23.27
CA SER A 351 -6.21 -13.41 22.52
C SER A 351 -7.45 -12.52 22.50
N MET A 352 -8.63 -13.09 22.75
CA MET A 352 -9.90 -12.39 22.88
C MET A 352 -10.14 -11.77 24.27
N ASP A 353 -9.46 -12.24 25.33
CA ASP A 353 -9.63 -11.77 26.72
C ASP A 353 -8.46 -10.88 27.22
N ILE A 354 -7.40 -10.66 26.42
CA ILE A 354 -6.19 -9.94 26.87
C ILE A 354 -6.28 -8.42 26.71
N ILE A 355 -5.88 -7.77 27.80
CA ILE A 355 -6.22 -6.45 28.34
C ILE A 355 -5.29 -5.33 27.85
N GLN A 356 -5.88 -4.16 27.62
CA GLN A 356 -5.24 -2.86 27.35
C GLN A 356 -4.28 -2.81 26.15
N PRO A 357 -4.78 -2.48 24.94
CA PRO A 357 -3.88 -2.16 23.85
C PRO A 357 -2.99 -0.96 24.21
N ARG A 358 -1.67 -1.07 23.99
CA ARG A 358 -0.79 0.10 24.03
C ARG A 358 -1.29 1.10 23.00
N LEU A 359 -1.58 2.32 23.45
CA LEU A 359 -2.22 3.34 22.63
C LEU A 359 -1.29 3.71 21.46
N ILE A 360 -1.76 3.45 20.25
CA ILE A 360 -1.13 3.97 19.03
C ILE A 360 -1.62 5.40 18.85
N THR A 361 -0.84 6.18 18.12
CA THR A 361 -1.24 7.52 17.72
C THR A 361 -1.65 7.54 16.27
N THR A 362 -2.82 8.06 15.92
CA THR A 362 -3.08 8.49 14.53
C THR A 362 -2.78 9.99 14.44
N GLY A 363 -1.73 10.37 13.70
CA GLY A 363 -1.32 11.77 13.58
C GLY A 363 -0.87 12.39 14.91
N GLY A 364 -0.20 11.62 15.78
CA GLY A 364 0.33 12.11 17.05
C GLY A 364 -0.68 12.20 18.22
N LYS A 365 -1.99 12.00 17.97
CA LYS A 365 -3.00 11.90 19.04
C LYS A 365 -3.09 10.46 19.57
N PRO A 366 -2.80 10.19 20.85
CA PRO A 366 -2.94 8.85 21.42
C PRO A 366 -4.41 8.44 21.47
N TYR A 367 -4.69 7.15 21.27
CA TYR A 367 -5.99 6.58 21.58
C TYR A 367 -6.38 6.81 23.05
N ARG A 368 -7.66 6.74 23.37
CA ARG A 368 -8.15 6.79 24.76
C ARG A 368 -8.70 5.44 25.19
N ALA A 369 -8.60 5.15 26.49
CA ALA A 369 -9.29 4.02 27.09
C ALA A 369 -10.81 4.25 27.02
N THR A 370 -11.54 3.15 26.79
CA THR A 370 -12.99 3.15 26.69
C THR A 370 -13.60 3.27 28.08
N ASN A 371 -14.58 4.17 28.27
CA ASN A 371 -15.28 4.32 29.57
C ASN A 371 -16.36 3.26 29.81
N ILE A 372 -16.67 2.44 28.79
CA ILE A 372 -17.72 1.42 28.84
C ILE A 372 -17.21 0.16 29.57
N SER A 373 -18.07 -0.43 30.40
CA SER A 373 -17.80 -1.70 31.08
C SER A 373 -17.82 -2.90 30.13
N LEU A 374 -17.14 -3.99 30.50
CA LEU A 374 -17.13 -5.22 29.70
C LEU A 374 -18.53 -5.81 29.48
N GLU A 375 -19.43 -5.68 30.46
CA GLU A 375 -20.80 -6.17 30.35
C GLU A 375 -21.59 -5.38 29.30
N GLN A 376 -21.46 -4.05 29.30
CA GLN A 376 -22.09 -3.18 28.29
C GLN A 376 -21.54 -3.43 26.89
N ILE A 377 -20.23 -3.72 26.75
CA ILE A 377 -19.64 -4.11 25.45
C ILE A 377 -20.25 -5.43 24.97
N ARG A 378 -20.41 -6.42 25.86
CA ARG A 378 -21.00 -7.72 25.52
C ARG A 378 -22.47 -7.59 25.13
N SER A 379 -23.25 -6.76 25.83
CA SER A 379 -24.66 -6.53 25.53
C SER A 379 -24.84 -5.80 24.21
N LEU A 380 -24.01 -4.77 23.93
CA LEU A 380 -24.03 -4.08 22.65
C LEU A 380 -23.70 -5.02 21.50
N MET A 381 -22.63 -5.80 21.63
CA MET A 381 -22.23 -6.77 20.61
C MET A 381 -23.33 -7.82 20.37
N HIS A 382 -24.00 -8.29 21.41
CA HIS A 382 -25.14 -9.20 21.28
C HIS A 382 -26.30 -8.55 20.50
N LEU A 383 -26.67 -7.31 20.85
CA LEU A 383 -27.73 -6.57 20.17
C LEU A 383 -27.44 -6.39 18.68
N GLU A 384 -26.22 -6.00 18.32
CA GLU A 384 -25.85 -5.81 16.91
C GLU A 384 -25.89 -7.12 16.12
N LEU A 385 -25.44 -8.23 16.71
CA LEU A 385 -25.47 -9.54 16.07
C LEU A 385 -26.90 -10.08 15.93
N ASP A 386 -27.77 -9.85 16.92
CA ASP A 386 -29.19 -10.21 16.83
C ASP A 386 -29.88 -9.43 15.71
N ASN A 387 -29.53 -8.15 15.54
CA ASN A 387 -30.06 -7.32 14.46
C ASN A 387 -29.64 -7.88 13.09
N LEU A 388 -28.36 -8.28 12.93
CA LEU A 388 -27.89 -8.96 11.72
C LEU A 388 -28.62 -10.28 11.49
N ASN A 389 -28.79 -11.09 12.52
CA ASN A 389 -29.51 -12.37 12.45
C ASN A 389 -30.96 -12.16 11.95
N LYS A 390 -31.66 -11.15 12.47
CA LYS A 390 -33.01 -10.79 12.01
C LYS A 390 -33.03 -10.35 10.55
N LEU A 391 -32.05 -9.57 10.09
CA LEU A 391 -31.94 -9.20 8.67
C LEU A 391 -31.77 -10.43 7.78
N ILE A 392 -30.93 -11.38 8.22
CA ILE A 392 -30.73 -12.65 7.51
C ILE A 392 -32.02 -13.48 7.47
N GLU A 393 -32.68 -13.66 8.61
CA GLU A 393 -33.95 -14.39 8.69
C GLU A 393 -35.06 -13.78 7.84
N ASN A 394 -35.13 -12.44 7.79
CA ASN A 394 -36.09 -11.74 6.94
C ASN A 394 -35.84 -12.00 5.45
N GLU A 395 -34.58 -11.90 5.01
CA GLU A 395 -34.21 -12.13 3.60
C GLU A 395 -34.36 -13.60 3.20
N LEU A 396 -34.11 -14.54 4.12
CA LEU A 396 -34.34 -15.98 3.91
C LEU A 396 -35.80 -16.32 3.60
N ASN A 397 -36.75 -15.53 4.09
CA ASN A 397 -38.17 -15.75 3.81
C ASN A 397 -38.59 -15.25 2.42
N VAL A 398 -37.78 -14.41 1.78
CA VAL A 398 -38.10 -13.74 0.52
C VAL A 398 -37.27 -14.28 -0.65
N SER A 399 -35.99 -14.54 -0.44
CA SER A 399 -35.05 -14.94 -1.50
C SER A 399 -34.99 -16.46 -1.72
N SER A 400 -34.74 -16.87 -2.96
CA SER A 400 -34.45 -18.27 -3.34
C SER A 400 -32.97 -18.65 -3.18
N ASP A 401 -32.12 -17.71 -2.77
CA ASP A 401 -30.67 -17.93 -2.63
C ASP A 401 -30.33 -18.88 -1.48
N THR A 402 -29.14 -19.47 -1.52
CA THR A 402 -28.69 -20.36 -0.44
C THR A 402 -28.50 -19.58 0.87
N PRO A 403 -28.83 -20.16 2.04
CA PRO A 403 -28.71 -19.44 3.31
C PRO A 403 -27.31 -18.89 3.61
N SER A 404 -26.26 -19.64 3.25
CA SER A 404 -24.88 -19.19 3.39
C SER A 404 -24.59 -17.95 2.53
N LEU A 405 -25.10 -17.89 1.30
CA LEU A 405 -24.89 -16.74 0.43
C LEU A 405 -25.59 -15.49 0.96
N ILE A 406 -26.84 -15.63 1.41
CA ILE A 406 -27.61 -14.55 2.04
C ILE A 406 -26.90 -14.03 3.30
N ALA A 407 -26.47 -14.93 4.18
CA ALA A 407 -25.75 -14.57 5.40
C ALA A 407 -24.43 -13.85 5.09
N HIS A 408 -23.64 -14.36 4.15
CA HIS A 408 -22.37 -13.74 3.74
C HIS A 408 -22.59 -12.34 3.20
N ARG A 409 -23.58 -12.15 2.32
CA ARG A 409 -23.92 -10.86 1.72
C ARG A 409 -24.35 -9.85 2.79
N ILE A 410 -25.34 -10.19 3.62
CA ILE A 410 -25.87 -9.28 4.65
C ILE A 410 -24.79 -8.88 5.66
N ILE A 411 -23.95 -9.83 6.09
CA ILE A 411 -22.86 -9.52 7.02
C ILE A 411 -21.84 -8.57 6.37
N ALA A 412 -21.50 -8.80 5.10
CA ALA A 412 -20.57 -7.95 4.36
C ALA A 412 -21.13 -6.53 4.12
N GLU A 413 -22.39 -6.40 3.69
CA GLU A 413 -23.08 -5.12 3.50
C GLU A 413 -23.19 -4.31 4.80
N ASN A 414 -23.47 -4.97 5.92
CA ASN A 414 -23.67 -4.30 7.20
C ASN A 414 -22.39 -4.15 8.04
N TYR A 415 -21.25 -4.67 7.58
CA TYR A 415 -19.98 -4.65 8.31
C TYR A 415 -19.55 -3.23 8.74
N ARG A 416 -19.63 -2.24 7.83
CA ARG A 416 -19.25 -0.85 8.14
C ARG A 416 -20.11 -0.29 9.26
N GLN A 417 -21.45 -0.44 9.14
CA GLN A 417 -22.40 0.10 10.10
C GLN A 417 -22.26 -0.55 11.48
N LEU A 418 -22.12 -1.87 11.52
CA LEU A 418 -21.80 -2.63 12.72
C LEU A 418 -20.55 -2.09 13.42
N CYS A 419 -19.47 -1.91 12.65
CA CYS A 419 -18.22 -1.42 13.20
C CYS A 419 -18.32 0.04 13.66
N GLU A 420 -19.10 0.87 12.95
CA GLU A 420 -19.38 2.24 13.34
C GLU A 420 -20.14 2.32 14.66
N ASN A 421 -21.18 1.51 14.84
CA ASN A 421 -21.97 1.45 16.08
C ASN A 421 -21.08 1.06 17.28
N MET A 422 -20.26 0.01 17.10
CA MET A 422 -19.28 -0.41 18.11
C MET A 422 -18.26 0.69 18.40
N SER A 423 -17.66 1.27 17.37
CA SER A 423 -16.66 2.34 17.48
C SER A 423 -17.19 3.57 18.21
N ARG A 424 -18.42 4.00 17.90
CA ARG A 424 -19.09 5.14 18.56
C ARG A 424 -19.30 4.88 20.04
N ALA A 425 -19.82 3.70 20.39
CA ALA A 425 -20.02 3.33 21.79
C ALA A 425 -18.68 3.37 22.55
N LEU A 426 -17.63 2.72 22.03
CA LEU A 426 -16.33 2.67 22.68
C LEU A 426 -15.67 4.05 22.88
N ASN A 427 -16.07 5.06 22.09
CA ASN A 427 -15.49 6.40 22.09
C ASN A 427 -16.39 7.50 22.68
N ASP A 428 -17.38 7.15 23.50
CA ASP A 428 -18.35 8.10 24.07
C ASP A 428 -19.11 8.91 22.99
N ASN A 429 -19.40 8.30 21.84
CA ASN A 429 -20.01 8.92 20.65
C ASN A 429 -19.23 10.10 20.05
N ARG A 430 -17.95 10.26 20.39
CA ARG A 430 -17.10 11.29 19.79
C ARG A 430 -16.61 10.86 18.41
N LEU A 431 -16.81 11.74 17.43
CA LEU A 431 -16.36 11.55 16.05
C LEU A 431 -14.97 12.15 15.80
N ASP A 432 -14.50 13.03 16.69
CA ASP A 432 -13.24 13.78 16.58
C ASP A 432 -12.06 13.07 17.25
N GLN A 433 -12.24 11.83 17.71
CA GLN A 433 -11.20 11.08 18.40
C GLN A 433 -10.96 9.74 17.72
N PRO A 434 -9.68 9.39 17.49
CA PRO A 434 -9.35 8.15 16.81
C PRO A 434 -9.45 6.98 17.81
N ASN A 435 -9.79 5.80 17.31
CA ASN A 435 -9.75 4.54 18.07
C ASN A 435 -9.19 3.42 17.18
N MET A 436 -8.91 2.25 17.77
CA MET A 436 -8.37 1.11 17.01
C MET A 436 -9.42 0.50 16.07
N PHE A 437 -10.71 0.60 16.43
CA PHE A 437 -11.81 0.05 15.65
C PHE A 437 -11.99 0.74 14.29
N SER A 438 -11.62 2.03 14.20
CA SER A 438 -11.91 2.88 13.04
C SER A 438 -11.00 2.66 11.83
N MET A 439 -9.97 1.82 11.95
CA MET A 439 -9.00 1.57 10.89
C MET A 439 -8.63 0.09 10.77
N GLY A 440 -8.67 -0.46 9.57
CA GLY A 440 -8.22 -1.80 9.22
C GLY A 440 -6.74 -2.05 9.48
N THR A 441 -5.94 -0.99 9.59
CA THR A 441 -4.51 -1.06 9.94
C THR A 441 -4.24 -1.34 11.42
N SER A 442 -5.24 -1.17 12.30
CA SER A 442 -5.05 -1.29 13.74
C SER A 442 -6.16 -2.05 14.48
N ASN A 443 -7.31 -2.33 13.86
CA ASN A 443 -8.44 -2.98 14.52
C ASN A 443 -8.15 -4.40 15.04
N LEU A 444 -7.33 -5.22 14.36
CA LEU A 444 -6.94 -6.55 14.84
C LEU A 444 -6.13 -6.53 16.14
N ARG A 445 -5.59 -5.36 16.51
CA ARG A 445 -4.86 -5.14 17.77
C ARG A 445 -5.82 -5.06 18.95
N ASP A 446 -7.06 -4.63 18.70
CA ASP A 446 -8.11 -4.47 19.69
C ASP A 446 -8.75 -5.83 20.04
N PRO A 447 -8.72 -6.27 21.32
CA PRO A 447 -9.38 -7.50 21.75
C PRO A 447 -10.89 -7.48 21.50
N ILE A 448 -11.55 -6.32 21.59
CA ILE A 448 -13.00 -6.18 21.36
C ILE A 448 -13.31 -6.49 19.90
N TYR A 449 -12.49 -5.99 18.98
CA TYR A 449 -12.65 -6.27 17.55
C TYR A 449 -12.41 -7.75 17.22
N ARG A 450 -11.39 -8.38 17.81
CA ARG A 450 -11.17 -9.82 17.65
C ARG A 450 -12.35 -10.65 18.17
N SER A 451 -12.92 -10.26 19.32
CA SER A 451 -14.14 -10.88 19.85
C SER A 451 -15.34 -10.68 18.92
N LEU A 452 -15.45 -9.53 18.24
CA LEU A 452 -16.50 -9.31 17.24
C LEU A 452 -16.33 -10.27 16.05
N LEU A 453 -15.13 -10.38 15.48
CA LEU A 453 -14.86 -11.30 14.37
C LEU A 453 -15.20 -12.75 14.72
N TYR A 454 -14.84 -13.18 15.93
CA TYR A 454 -15.18 -14.52 16.42
C TYR A 454 -16.70 -14.76 16.44
N ARG A 455 -17.47 -13.81 16.97
CA ARG A 455 -18.94 -13.96 17.02
C ARG A 455 -19.59 -13.85 15.63
N LEU A 456 -19.01 -13.06 14.73
CA LEU A 456 -19.43 -13.05 13.32
C LEU A 456 -19.19 -14.42 12.67
N ASP A 457 -18.04 -15.06 12.89
CA ASP A 457 -17.79 -16.42 12.40
C ASP A 457 -18.81 -17.42 12.98
N GLN A 458 -19.14 -17.33 14.27
CA GLN A 458 -20.19 -18.16 14.87
C GLN A 458 -21.54 -17.97 14.17
N LEU A 459 -21.95 -16.72 13.92
CA LEU A 459 -23.19 -16.41 13.20
C LEU A 459 -23.16 -16.96 11.77
N ILE A 460 -22.06 -16.78 11.05
CA ILE A 460 -21.87 -17.34 9.70
C ILE A 460 -22.08 -18.85 9.71
N ASN A 461 -21.46 -19.55 10.66
CA ASN A 461 -21.51 -21.01 10.77
C ASN A 461 -22.92 -21.55 11.08
N VAL A 462 -23.85 -20.74 11.61
CA VAL A 462 -25.27 -21.12 11.75
C VAL A 462 -25.91 -21.36 10.38
N TYR A 463 -25.53 -20.57 9.38
CA TYR A 463 -26.11 -20.62 8.02
C TYR A 463 -25.24 -21.38 7.01
N THR A 464 -23.98 -21.65 7.35
CA THR A 464 -23.08 -22.47 6.53
C THR A 464 -23.37 -23.94 6.74
N LYS A 465 -24.01 -24.58 5.76
CA LYS A 465 -24.08 -26.05 5.75
C LYS A 465 -22.68 -26.62 5.50
N PRO A 466 -22.27 -27.69 6.19
CA PRO A 466 -21.05 -28.39 5.84
C PRO A 466 -21.15 -28.82 4.37
N LEU A 467 -20.10 -28.55 3.59
CA LEU A 467 -20.02 -28.96 2.20
C LEU A 467 -19.88 -30.48 2.14
N THR A 468 -20.99 -31.21 2.22
CA THR A 468 -21.02 -32.67 1.96
C THR A 468 -21.05 -32.91 0.46
N ARG A 469 -19.99 -32.49 -0.25
CA ARG A 469 -19.79 -32.92 -1.63
C ARG A 469 -19.19 -34.32 -1.59
N VAL A 470 -20.05 -35.33 -1.69
CA VAL A 470 -19.61 -36.70 -1.97
C VAL A 470 -19.13 -36.70 -3.42
N PHE A 471 -17.83 -36.55 -3.60
CA PHE A 471 -17.20 -36.80 -4.89
C PHE A 471 -17.19 -38.33 -5.10
N ASN A 472 -18.08 -38.84 -5.94
CA ASN A 472 -17.92 -40.18 -6.52
C ASN A 472 -16.75 -40.12 -7.50
N MET A 473 -15.54 -40.15 -6.96
CA MET A 473 -14.32 -40.33 -7.73
C MET A 473 -13.71 -41.66 -7.32
N ASP A 474 -13.32 -42.48 -8.30
CA ASP A 474 -12.50 -43.69 -8.10
C ASP A 474 -11.05 -43.38 -7.66
N ILE A 475 -10.80 -42.14 -7.21
CA ILE A 475 -9.50 -41.65 -6.77
C ILE A 475 -9.43 -41.84 -5.26
N LYS A 476 -8.53 -42.73 -4.82
CA LYS A 476 -8.26 -43.00 -3.41
C LYS A 476 -6.88 -42.47 -3.06
N ILE A 477 -6.80 -41.62 -2.04
CA ILE A 477 -5.52 -41.24 -1.42
C ILE A 477 -5.11 -42.42 -0.53
N ASN A 478 -4.06 -43.13 -0.92
CA ASN A 478 -3.54 -44.30 -0.22
C ASN A 478 -2.70 -43.88 0.99
N GLN A 479 -1.91 -42.83 0.83
CA GLN A 479 -1.03 -42.33 1.89
C GLN A 479 -0.94 -40.81 1.82
N LEU A 480 -0.94 -40.16 2.99
CA LEU A 480 -0.62 -38.75 3.16
C LEU A 480 0.57 -38.65 4.10
N SER A 481 1.64 -37.99 3.69
CA SER A 481 2.80 -37.73 4.52
C SER A 481 3.12 -36.24 4.59
N VAL A 482 3.39 -35.75 5.80
CA VAL A 482 3.71 -34.35 6.07
C VAL A 482 5.06 -34.31 6.76
N SER A 483 6.02 -33.59 6.20
CA SER A 483 7.32 -33.40 6.84
C SER A 483 7.19 -32.54 8.10
N ARG A 484 8.22 -32.53 8.95
CA ARG A 484 8.22 -31.81 10.23
C ARG A 484 7.74 -30.35 10.11
N LEU A 485 6.74 -30.00 10.89
CA LEU A 485 6.24 -28.63 11.04
C LEU A 485 6.98 -27.95 12.19
N GLU A 486 7.66 -26.83 11.92
CA GLU A 486 8.45 -26.10 12.91
C GLU A 486 8.27 -24.60 12.73
N THR A 487 7.85 -23.91 13.79
CA THR A 487 7.72 -22.45 13.85
C THR A 487 8.88 -21.83 14.64
N PHE A 488 9.27 -20.62 14.28
CA PHE A 488 10.30 -19.85 14.99
C PHE A 488 10.00 -18.34 14.91
N GLU A 489 10.65 -17.55 15.76
CA GLU A 489 10.63 -16.09 15.64
C GLU A 489 11.79 -15.61 14.79
N GLU A 490 11.51 -14.78 13.79
CA GLU A 490 12.50 -14.14 12.93
C GLU A 490 12.58 -12.64 13.22
N VAL A 491 13.80 -12.09 13.16
CA VAL A 491 14.01 -10.65 13.21
C VAL A 491 13.65 -10.06 11.85
N PHE A 492 12.61 -9.23 11.83
CA PHE A 492 12.14 -8.52 10.65
C PHE A 492 12.40 -7.03 10.77
N ASN A 493 12.98 -6.45 9.73
CA ASN A 493 13.37 -5.04 9.70
C ASN A 493 12.51 -4.27 8.70
N THR A 494 11.96 -3.15 9.13
CA THR A 494 11.12 -2.26 8.32
C THR A 494 11.78 -0.90 8.16
N ASP A 495 11.81 -0.35 6.94
CA ASP A 495 12.34 0.99 6.69
C ASP A 495 11.42 2.07 7.26
N LEU A 496 11.98 3.01 8.02
CA LEU A 496 11.28 4.12 8.66
C LEU A 496 11.63 5.48 8.03
N ILE A 497 12.15 5.52 6.80
CA ILE A 497 12.43 6.78 6.08
C ILE A 497 11.21 7.71 6.03
N ASN A 498 10.01 7.13 6.00
CA ASN A 498 8.75 7.85 6.03
C ASN A 498 8.37 8.39 7.42
N LEU A 499 9.18 8.23 8.46
CA LEU A 499 9.02 8.91 9.74
C LEU A 499 10.07 10.00 9.98
N MET A 500 11.16 10.01 9.20
CA MET A 500 12.25 10.95 9.37
C MET A 500 11.78 12.41 9.20
N ASP A 501 12.46 13.34 9.87
CA ASP A 501 12.24 14.75 9.63
C ASP A 501 12.50 15.10 8.15
N GLN A 502 11.59 15.87 7.56
CA GLN A 502 11.63 16.23 6.15
C GLN A 502 12.69 17.29 5.86
N GLN A 503 13.02 18.15 6.84
CA GLN A 503 14.09 19.13 6.68
C GLN A 503 15.44 18.48 6.37
N LEU A 504 15.66 17.28 6.93
CA LEU A 504 16.82 16.45 6.63
C LEU A 504 16.91 16.06 5.15
N LEU A 505 15.76 15.91 4.49
CA LEU A 505 15.66 15.51 3.09
C LEU A 505 15.61 16.72 2.13
N GLN A 506 15.22 17.91 2.61
CA GLN A 506 15.01 19.11 1.80
C GLN A 506 16.23 20.03 1.60
N THR A 507 17.22 20.00 2.49
CA THR A 507 18.35 20.95 2.37
C THR A 507 19.12 20.72 1.04
N GLN A 508 19.38 21.82 0.32
CA GLN A 508 19.59 21.94 -1.13
C GLN A 508 20.81 21.19 -1.76
N ARG A 509 21.32 20.12 -1.16
CA ARG A 509 22.50 19.37 -1.62
C ARG A 509 22.27 17.87 -1.76
N ASN A 510 21.14 17.46 -2.36
CA ASN A 510 20.87 16.03 -2.63
C ASN A 510 21.08 15.14 -1.40
N ASN A 511 20.62 15.58 -0.22
CA ASN A 511 20.85 14.86 1.03
C ASN A 511 20.38 13.40 1.00
N LEU A 512 19.31 13.07 0.26
CA LEU A 512 18.92 11.67 0.04
C LEU A 512 20.05 10.80 -0.53
N GLN A 513 20.92 11.35 -1.39
CA GLN A 513 22.11 10.66 -1.91
C GLN A 513 23.26 10.61 -0.88
N MET A 514 23.23 11.49 0.11
CA MET A 514 24.21 11.57 1.20
C MET A 514 23.85 10.68 2.40
N LEU A 515 22.62 10.13 2.45
CA LEU A 515 22.23 9.14 3.45
C LEU A 515 23.10 7.89 3.29
N GLN A 516 23.89 7.58 4.31
CA GLN A 516 24.77 6.41 4.32
C GLN A 516 24.20 5.28 5.18
N ARG A 517 23.31 5.59 6.13
CA ARG A 517 22.68 4.65 7.05
C ARG A 517 21.16 4.67 6.87
N ARG A 518 20.56 3.48 6.89
CA ARG A 518 19.10 3.31 6.93
C ARG A 518 18.58 3.48 8.34
N LEU A 519 17.36 3.97 8.50
CA LEU A 519 16.64 3.96 9.75
C LEU A 519 15.61 2.85 9.71
N ILE A 520 15.72 1.85 10.60
CA ILE A 520 14.83 0.69 10.57
C ILE A 520 14.19 0.43 11.94
N ALA A 521 12.93 -0.01 11.91
CA ALA A 521 12.31 -0.69 13.03
C ALA A 521 12.68 -2.17 12.97
N SER A 522 13.17 -2.73 14.06
CA SER A 522 13.41 -4.17 14.17
C SER A 522 12.39 -4.79 15.11
N GLN A 523 11.69 -5.82 14.64
CA GLN A 523 10.66 -6.53 15.40
C GLN A 523 10.75 -8.03 15.17
N ARG A 524 10.29 -8.82 16.15
CA ARG A 524 10.18 -10.26 16.00
C ARG A 524 8.84 -10.62 15.39
N ARG A 525 8.86 -11.50 14.39
CA ARG A 525 7.67 -12.01 13.70
C ARG A 525 7.68 -13.52 13.69
N LEU A 526 6.49 -14.11 13.75
CA LEU A 526 6.34 -15.56 13.65
C LEU A 526 6.60 -16.01 12.21
N ASN A 527 7.43 -17.05 12.05
CA ASN A 527 7.69 -17.68 10.78
C ASN A 527 7.73 -19.22 10.95
N HIS A 528 7.87 -19.95 9.85
CA HIS A 528 7.95 -21.41 9.85
C HIS A 528 9.04 -21.92 8.88
N ARG A 529 9.58 -23.11 9.16
CA ARG A 529 10.46 -23.79 8.21
C ARG A 529 9.63 -24.32 7.04
N SER A 530 10.24 -24.39 5.86
CA SER A 530 9.63 -25.04 4.70
C SER A 530 9.33 -26.51 5.01
N PHE A 531 8.16 -26.97 4.59
CA PHE A 531 7.71 -28.35 4.76
C PHE A 531 7.00 -28.82 3.48
N ASN A 532 7.00 -30.14 3.25
CA ASN A 532 6.38 -30.78 2.12
C ASN A 532 5.18 -31.62 2.58
N ILE A 533 4.13 -31.63 1.77
CA ILE A 533 3.00 -32.55 1.86
C ILE A 533 3.07 -33.44 0.62
N SER A 534 3.22 -34.74 0.80
CA SER A 534 3.13 -35.72 -0.29
C SER A 534 1.93 -36.63 -0.09
N TYR A 535 1.32 -37.03 -1.21
CA TYR A 535 0.20 -37.97 -1.23
C TYR A 535 0.41 -38.98 -2.36
N GLU A 536 -0.04 -40.21 -2.14
CA GLU A 536 -0.02 -41.32 -3.11
C GLU A 536 -1.42 -41.77 -3.48
#